data_AF-A0AAV8CZN4-F1
#
_entry.id   AF-A0AAV8CZN4-F1
#
_cell.length_a   1.000
_cell.length_b   1.000
_cell.length_c   1.000
_cell.angle_alpha   90.00
_cell.angle_beta   90.00
_cell.angle_gamma   90.00
#
_symmetry.space_group_name_H-M   'P 1'
#
loop_
_entity.id
_entity.type
_entity.pdbx_description
1 polymer ?
#
loop_
_entity_poly.entity_id
_entity_poly.type
_entity_poly.pdbx_seq_one_letter_code
_entity_poly.pdbx_strand_id
1 'polypeptide(L)'
;MNNIECQPLYMDIQEFFEGLEMGVEQQIPLLLVERDALNEAVKREKNHHHDSLTIGMCLCEAHVIRTVVSKPRTKTGRRISIITVPYQLEQHWHVTAILVLYGLPRLFTGSILAHELMHAWLRLNGYKGLEPEVEEGICQVMAHKWLESELLAGSGSSSFSEFERKLAEFHIRLIEKNPSRVYGGGFRAAKAAVNRYGLRRTLEHIKRAGDLP
;
A
#
# COMPACT_ATOMS: atom_id res chain seq x y z
N MET A 1 22.00 0.14 3.32
CA MET A 1 20.82 0.31 4.19
C MET A 1 20.43 -1.05 4.73
N ASN A 2 20.71 -1.33 6.00
CA ASN A 2 20.23 -2.51 6.75
C ASN A 2 18.92 -2.17 7.52
N ASN A 3 18.32 -3.14 8.23
CA ASN A 3 17.03 -2.94 8.92
C ASN A 3 17.07 -1.79 9.95
N ILE A 4 18.18 -1.60 10.66
CA ILE A 4 18.35 -0.51 11.65
C ILE A 4 18.45 0.84 10.94
N GLU A 5 19.20 0.89 9.82
CA GLU A 5 19.35 2.08 8.99
C GLU A 5 18.06 2.46 8.24
N CYS A 6 17.14 1.51 8.06
CA CYS A 6 15.85 1.73 7.40
C CYS A 6 14.77 2.25 8.36
N GLN A 7 14.94 2.04 9.67
CA GLN A 7 13.94 2.43 10.66
C GLN A 7 13.67 3.95 10.69
N PRO A 8 14.69 4.84 10.63
CA PRO A 8 14.45 6.28 10.51
C PRO A 8 13.70 6.64 9.22
N LEU A 9 14.08 6.03 8.09
CA LEU A 9 13.38 6.24 6.81
C LEU A 9 11.92 5.80 6.88
N TYR A 10 11.62 4.71 7.57
CA TYR A 10 10.24 4.27 7.76
C TYR A 10 9.44 5.25 8.62
N MET A 11 10.04 5.78 9.69
CA MET A 11 9.43 6.83 10.52
C MET A 11 9.19 8.11 9.72
N ASP A 12 10.15 8.56 8.92
CA ASP A 12 10.01 9.73 8.02
C ASP A 12 8.79 9.56 7.09
N ILE A 13 8.56 8.34 6.60
CA ILE A 13 7.43 8.04 5.71
C ILE A 13 6.11 7.98 6.49
N GLN A 14 6.10 7.43 7.71
CA GLN A 14 4.92 7.47 8.56
C GLN A 14 4.53 8.93 8.88
N GLU A 15 5.50 9.78 9.19
CA GLU A 15 5.29 11.22 9.40
C GLU A 15 4.76 11.92 8.14
N PHE A 16 5.28 11.56 6.97
CA PHE A 16 4.75 12.06 5.69
C PHE A 16 3.26 11.71 5.51
N PHE A 17 2.86 10.47 5.82
CA PHE A 17 1.45 10.06 5.76
C PHE A 17 0.60 10.78 6.82
N GLU A 18 1.12 10.95 8.04
CA GLU A 18 0.44 11.68 9.10
C GLU A 18 0.20 13.15 8.73
N GLY A 19 1.19 13.80 8.09
CA GLY A 19 1.07 15.16 7.55
C GLY A 19 0.01 15.31 6.45
N LEU A 20 -0.44 14.20 5.86
CA LEU A 20 -1.54 14.16 4.88
C LEU A 20 -2.89 13.79 5.52
N GLU A 21 -2.98 13.74 6.86
CA GLU A 21 -4.13 13.22 7.61
C GLU A 21 -4.42 11.73 7.30
N MET A 22 -3.37 10.98 6.97
CA MET A 22 -3.41 9.57 6.56
C MET A 22 -2.56 8.68 7.48
N GLY A 23 -2.53 8.97 8.78
CA GLY A 23 -1.80 8.17 9.76
C GLY A 23 -2.20 6.70 9.75
N VAL A 24 -1.22 5.81 9.97
CA VAL A 24 -1.42 4.36 10.08
C VAL A 24 -1.21 3.96 11.54
N GLU A 25 -2.30 3.68 12.25
CA GLU A 25 -2.27 3.33 13.68
C GLU A 25 -1.62 1.95 13.94
N GLN A 26 -1.75 1.03 13.00
CA GLN A 26 -1.19 -0.30 13.14
C GLN A 26 0.35 -0.23 13.10
N GLN A 27 1.00 -0.87 14.08
CA GLN A 27 2.44 -1.12 14.00
C GLN A 27 2.71 -2.23 12.98
N ILE A 28 3.14 -1.83 11.77
CA ILE A 28 3.46 -2.75 10.68
C ILE A 28 4.98 -2.99 10.66
N PRO A 29 5.46 -4.24 10.82
CA PRO A 29 6.86 -4.57 10.69
C PRO A 29 7.41 -4.28 9.29
N LEU A 30 8.58 -3.62 9.21
CA LEU A 30 9.34 -3.47 7.98
C LEU A 30 10.51 -4.47 7.94
N LEU A 31 10.60 -5.25 6.88
CA LEU A 31 11.69 -6.21 6.66
C LEU A 31 12.41 -5.95 5.34
N LEU A 32 13.71 -5.69 5.40
CA LEU A 32 14.56 -5.76 4.21
C LEU A 32 14.90 -7.21 3.90
N VAL A 33 14.65 -7.63 2.67
CA VAL A 33 14.75 -9.04 2.25
C VAL A 33 15.59 -9.21 1.00
N GLU A 34 16.18 -10.39 0.84
CA GLU A 34 16.85 -10.78 -0.40
C GLU A 34 15.84 -11.07 -1.52
N ARG A 35 16.31 -11.07 -2.77
CA ARG A 35 15.46 -11.26 -3.95
C ARG A 35 14.66 -12.57 -3.90
N ASP A 36 15.29 -13.66 -3.49
CA ASP A 36 14.64 -14.97 -3.44
C ASP A 36 13.52 -15.00 -2.39
N ALA A 37 13.76 -14.42 -1.21
CA ALA A 37 12.75 -14.30 -0.17
C ALA A 37 11.56 -13.43 -0.63
N LEU A 38 11.83 -12.32 -1.33
CA LEU A 38 10.79 -11.47 -1.89
C LEU A 38 9.96 -12.21 -2.94
N ASN A 39 10.62 -12.90 -3.88
CA ASN A 39 9.96 -13.67 -4.93
C ASN A 39 9.09 -14.80 -4.35
N GLU A 40 9.56 -15.48 -3.30
CA GLU A 40 8.79 -16.52 -2.62
C GLU A 40 7.55 -15.97 -1.93
N ALA A 41 7.65 -14.80 -1.29
CA ALA A 41 6.49 -14.13 -0.71
C ALA A 41 5.49 -13.68 -1.80
N VAL A 42 5.97 -13.17 -2.94
CA VAL A 42 5.12 -12.76 -4.09
C VAL A 42 4.34 -13.95 -4.60
N LYS A 43 4.97 -15.12 -4.80
CA LYS A 43 4.30 -16.35 -5.26
C LYS A 43 3.20 -16.84 -4.31
N ARG A 44 3.34 -16.58 -3.00
CA ARG A 44 2.37 -17.02 -1.99
C ARG A 44 1.14 -16.11 -1.92
N GLU A 45 1.30 -14.85 -2.28
CA GLU A 45 0.24 -13.87 -2.20
C GLU A 45 -0.66 -13.93 -3.44
N LYS A 46 -1.88 -14.45 -3.25
CA LYS A 46 -2.83 -14.70 -4.34
C LYS A 46 -3.46 -13.43 -4.94
N ASN A 47 -3.25 -12.28 -4.30
CA ASN A 47 -3.89 -11.01 -4.64
C ASN A 47 -2.92 -9.97 -5.23
N HIS A 48 -1.65 -10.32 -5.47
CA HIS A 48 -0.70 -9.41 -6.11
C HIS A 48 -0.66 -9.59 -7.62
N HIS A 49 -0.74 -8.48 -8.35
CA HIS A 49 -0.56 -8.48 -9.79
C HIS A 49 0.94 -8.59 -10.10
N HIS A 50 1.36 -9.76 -10.55
CA HIS A 50 2.77 -10.03 -10.83
C HIS A 50 3.31 -9.14 -11.95
N ASP A 51 4.24 -8.25 -11.60
CA ASP A 51 5.24 -7.74 -12.54
C ASP A 51 6.60 -8.38 -12.23
N SER A 52 7.37 -8.67 -13.27
CA SER A 52 8.68 -9.32 -13.21
C SER A 52 9.76 -8.53 -12.44
N LEU A 53 9.42 -7.35 -11.94
CA LEU A 53 10.32 -6.39 -11.28
C LEU A 53 9.86 -5.99 -9.86
N THR A 54 8.98 -6.75 -9.19
CA THR A 54 8.56 -6.44 -7.80
C THR A 54 9.78 -6.25 -6.89
N ILE A 55 9.90 -5.07 -6.29
CA ILE A 55 11.02 -4.65 -5.42
C ILE A 55 10.56 -4.31 -3.99
N GLY A 56 9.25 -4.33 -3.74
CA GLY A 56 8.62 -4.23 -2.43
C GLY A 56 7.26 -4.95 -2.42
N MET A 57 6.71 -5.21 -1.24
CA MET A 57 5.42 -5.89 -1.09
C MET A 57 4.79 -5.67 0.29
N CYS A 58 3.51 -5.32 0.30
CA CYS A 58 2.66 -5.25 1.48
C CYS A 58 1.89 -6.58 1.68
N LEU A 59 2.21 -7.32 2.75
CA LEU A 59 1.57 -8.59 3.12
C LEU A 59 0.34 -8.35 3.99
N CYS A 60 -0.79 -8.99 3.68
CA CYS A 60 -2.03 -8.82 4.45
C CYS A 60 -2.79 -10.12 4.73
N GLU A 61 -3.38 -10.22 5.92
CA GLU A 61 -4.27 -11.32 6.31
C GLU A 61 -5.72 -10.82 6.47
N ALA A 62 -6.67 -11.53 5.84
CA ALA A 62 -8.10 -11.27 5.99
C ALA A 62 -8.72 -12.23 7.01
N HIS A 63 -9.27 -11.68 8.11
CA HIS A 63 -10.00 -12.47 9.09
C HIS A 63 -11.50 -12.40 8.80
N VAL A 64 -12.14 -13.55 8.55
CA VAL A 64 -13.59 -13.69 8.37
C VAL A 64 -14.16 -14.56 9.48
N ILE A 65 -14.82 -13.95 10.46
CA ILE A 65 -15.48 -14.67 11.56
C ILE A 65 -16.97 -14.84 11.21
N ARG A 66 -17.44 -16.10 11.17
CA ARG A 66 -18.85 -16.45 10.99
C ARG A 66 -19.45 -16.81 12.36
N THR A 67 -20.56 -16.18 12.75
CA THR A 67 -21.25 -16.48 14.01
C THR A 67 -22.50 -17.35 13.82
N VAL A 68 -22.92 -18.06 14.86
CA VAL A 68 -24.13 -18.91 14.90
C VAL A 68 -25.19 -18.22 15.76
N VAL A 69 -26.37 -17.95 15.19
CA VAL A 69 -27.35 -17.03 15.81
C VAL A 69 -28.47 -17.72 16.61
N SER A 70 -28.57 -19.06 16.64
CA SER A 70 -29.71 -19.72 17.32
C SER A 70 -29.35 -20.96 18.14
N LYS A 71 -30.05 -21.11 19.29
CA LYS A 71 -30.00 -22.29 20.18
C LYS A 71 -30.80 -23.46 19.59
N PRO A 72 -30.37 -24.70 19.79
CA PRO A 72 -31.14 -25.87 19.37
C PRO A 72 -32.46 -25.93 20.14
N ARG A 73 -33.58 -26.08 19.42
CA ARG A 73 -34.87 -26.46 20.03
C ARG A 73 -34.97 -27.98 20.03
N THR A 74 -34.93 -28.58 21.21
CA THR A 74 -35.22 -30.00 21.42
C THR A 74 -36.70 -30.26 21.18
N LYS A 75 -37.03 -30.87 20.03
CA LYS A 75 -38.26 -31.65 19.88
C LYS A 75 -37.88 -33.09 19.56
N THR A 76 -38.47 -33.99 20.34
CA THR A 76 -38.32 -35.43 20.31
C THR A 76 -38.20 -36.01 18.89
N GLY A 77 -37.04 -36.62 18.59
CA GLY A 77 -36.93 -37.68 17.58
C GLY A 77 -36.47 -37.33 16.15
N ARG A 78 -36.04 -36.11 15.79
CA ARG A 78 -35.50 -35.85 14.43
C ARG A 78 -34.22 -35.00 14.41
N ARG A 79 -33.38 -35.32 13.41
CA ARG A 79 -32.05 -34.75 13.09
C ARG A 79 -31.91 -33.27 13.44
N ILE A 80 -30.91 -32.97 14.28
CA ILE A 80 -30.49 -31.63 14.66
C ILE A 80 -29.94 -30.94 13.40
N SER A 81 -30.58 -29.87 12.94
CA SER A 81 -30.04 -29.00 11.89
C SER A 81 -29.74 -27.63 12.49
N ILE A 82 -28.47 -27.25 12.43
CA ILE A 82 -28.00 -25.92 12.83
C ILE A 82 -28.40 -24.97 11.71
N ILE A 83 -29.20 -23.94 12.01
CA ILE A 83 -29.47 -22.85 11.07
C ILE A 83 -28.40 -21.79 11.29
N THR A 84 -27.39 -21.77 10.42
CA THR A 84 -26.42 -20.69 10.33
C THR A 84 -26.95 -19.59 9.43
N VAL A 85 -27.21 -18.41 10.00
CA VAL A 85 -27.37 -17.18 9.21
C VAL A 85 -26.00 -16.52 9.14
N PRO A 86 -25.45 -16.22 7.95
CA PRO A 86 -24.17 -15.54 7.86
C PRO A 86 -24.34 -14.10 8.36
N TYR A 87 -24.00 -13.85 9.63
CA TYR A 87 -23.65 -12.51 10.06
C TYR A 87 -22.18 -12.30 9.68
N GLN A 88 -21.95 -11.48 8.66
CA GLN A 88 -20.62 -11.13 8.21
C GLN A 88 -20.14 -9.97 9.06
N LEU A 89 -19.32 -10.26 10.09
CA LEU A 89 -18.53 -9.22 10.74
C LEU A 89 -17.66 -8.56 9.67
N GLU A 90 -17.52 -7.23 9.73
CA GLU A 90 -16.67 -6.48 8.79
C GLU A 90 -15.31 -7.18 8.69
N GLN A 91 -14.87 -7.48 7.46
CA GLN A 91 -13.51 -8.03 7.29
C GLN A 91 -12.52 -7.03 7.85
N HIS A 92 -11.86 -7.43 8.93
CA HIS A 92 -10.70 -6.72 9.45
C HIS A 92 -9.48 -7.23 8.70
N TRP A 93 -8.83 -6.32 7.97
CA TRP A 93 -7.53 -6.56 7.37
C TRP A 93 -6.46 -6.26 8.41
N HIS A 94 -5.53 -7.18 8.57
CA HIS A 94 -4.33 -6.96 9.36
C HIS A 94 -3.15 -6.98 8.40
N VAL A 95 -2.39 -5.88 8.35
CA VAL A 95 -1.18 -5.81 7.52
C VAL A 95 -0.05 -6.48 8.28
N THR A 96 0.45 -7.61 7.79
CA THR A 96 1.39 -8.45 8.54
C THR A 96 2.81 -7.92 8.49
N ALA A 97 3.25 -7.40 7.34
CA ALA A 97 4.55 -6.77 7.16
C ALA A 97 4.62 -6.00 5.84
N ILE A 98 5.54 -5.04 5.76
CA ILE A 98 6.03 -4.49 4.50
C ILE A 98 7.42 -5.09 4.24
N LEU A 99 7.60 -5.66 3.06
CA LEU A 99 8.88 -6.19 2.59
C LEU A 99 9.47 -5.24 1.55
N VAL A 100 10.77 -4.98 1.63
CA VAL A 100 11.50 -4.21 0.60
C VAL A 100 12.80 -4.93 0.27
N LEU A 101 13.17 -4.93 -1.02
CA LEU A 101 14.43 -5.51 -1.45
C LEU A 101 15.63 -4.80 -0.81
N TYR A 102 16.51 -5.56 -0.18
CA TYR A 102 17.75 -5.07 0.41
C TYR A 102 18.73 -4.53 -0.66
N GLY A 103 19.53 -3.53 -0.28
CA GLY A 103 20.63 -3.00 -1.08
C GLY A 103 20.27 -1.80 -1.98
N LEU A 104 19.02 -1.32 -1.92
CA LEU A 104 18.58 -0.15 -2.69
C LEU A 104 19.04 1.17 -2.03
N PRO A 105 19.29 2.23 -2.82
CA PRO A 105 19.54 3.58 -2.30
C PRO A 105 18.36 4.10 -1.47
N ARG A 106 18.62 4.98 -0.48
CA ARG A 106 17.60 5.56 0.43
C ARG A 106 16.34 6.05 -0.31
N LEU A 107 16.53 6.83 -1.38
CA LEU A 107 15.42 7.40 -2.15
C LEU A 107 14.59 6.35 -2.91
N PHE A 108 15.22 5.26 -3.35
CA PHE A 108 14.49 4.14 -3.97
C PHE A 108 13.72 3.37 -2.92
N THR A 109 14.38 2.99 -1.83
CA THR A 109 13.76 2.32 -0.68
C THR A 109 12.58 3.12 -0.16
N GLY A 110 12.73 4.43 0.02
CA GLY A 110 11.66 5.27 0.57
C GLY A 110 10.47 5.44 -0.36
N SER A 111 10.72 5.56 -1.66
CA SER A 111 9.64 5.59 -2.66
C SER A 111 8.85 4.27 -2.71
N ILE A 112 9.54 3.12 -2.58
CA ILE A 112 8.89 1.81 -2.48
C ILE A 112 8.09 1.72 -1.17
N LEU A 113 8.66 2.15 -0.05
CA LEU A 113 7.97 2.15 1.24
C LEU A 113 6.71 3.01 1.22
N ALA A 114 6.76 4.20 0.62
CA ALA A 114 5.59 5.06 0.47
C ALA A 114 4.51 4.41 -0.42
N HIS A 115 4.93 3.67 -1.45
CA HIS A 115 4.02 2.86 -2.28
C HIS A 115 3.35 1.74 -1.48
N GLU A 116 4.14 0.91 -0.78
CA GLU A 116 3.62 -0.23 -0.01
C GLU A 116 2.78 0.21 1.21
N LEU A 117 3.16 1.31 1.86
CA LEU A 117 2.39 1.88 2.97
C LEU A 117 1.06 2.44 2.48
N MET A 118 0.97 2.89 1.22
CA MET A 118 -0.32 3.26 0.63
C MET A 118 -1.24 2.05 0.46
N HIS A 119 -0.73 0.90 0.00
CA HIS A 119 -1.50 -0.35 -0.01
C HIS A 119 -1.98 -0.73 1.40
N ALA A 120 -1.10 -0.64 2.39
CA ALA A 120 -1.44 -0.90 3.78
C ALA A 120 -2.58 0.03 4.26
N TRP A 121 -2.45 1.33 4.01
CA TRP A 121 -3.43 2.34 4.41
C TRP A 121 -4.80 2.09 3.74
N LEU A 122 -4.83 1.79 2.44
CA LEU A 122 -6.07 1.45 1.73
C LEU A 122 -6.77 0.25 2.37
N ARG A 123 -6.03 -0.82 2.67
CA ARG A 123 -6.60 -2.04 3.25
C ARG A 123 -7.15 -1.81 4.66
N LEU A 124 -6.40 -1.09 5.50
CA LEU A 124 -6.83 -0.74 6.86
C LEU A 124 -8.04 0.19 6.88
N ASN A 125 -8.19 1.04 5.86
CA ASN A 125 -9.33 1.95 5.74
C ASN A 125 -10.52 1.36 4.96
N GLY A 126 -10.50 0.06 4.67
CA GLY A 126 -11.64 -0.68 4.11
C GLY A 126 -11.85 -0.49 2.61
N TYR A 127 -10.84 -0.08 1.85
CA TYR A 127 -10.87 -0.12 0.39
C TYR A 127 -10.75 -1.59 -0.06
N LYS A 128 -11.65 -2.04 -0.95
CA LYS A 128 -11.74 -3.46 -1.35
C LYS A 128 -12.06 -3.59 -2.83
N GLY A 129 -11.41 -4.56 -3.48
CA GLY A 129 -11.72 -4.96 -4.85
C GLY A 129 -11.55 -3.82 -5.85
N LEU A 130 -10.55 -2.96 -5.64
CA LEU A 130 -10.22 -1.90 -6.59
C LEU A 130 -9.64 -2.53 -7.85
N GLU A 131 -9.93 -1.92 -9.00
CA GLU A 131 -9.25 -2.30 -10.23
C GLU A 131 -7.74 -2.02 -10.10
N PRO A 132 -6.87 -2.84 -10.70
CA PRO A 132 -5.42 -2.74 -10.50
C PRO A 132 -4.86 -1.37 -10.91
N GLU A 133 -5.40 -0.79 -11.98
CA GLU A 133 -5.02 0.56 -12.45
C GLU A 133 -5.31 1.65 -11.41
N VAL A 134 -6.37 1.49 -10.61
CA VAL A 134 -6.78 2.45 -9.57
C VAL A 134 -5.92 2.28 -8.33
N GLU A 135 -5.78 1.03 -7.84
CA GLU A 135 -4.97 0.71 -6.66
C GLU A 135 -3.49 1.07 -6.88
N GLU A 136 -2.88 0.52 -7.93
CA GLU A 136 -1.47 0.79 -8.25
C GLU A 136 -1.25 2.26 -8.61
N GLY A 137 -2.21 2.88 -9.30
CA GLY A 137 -2.15 4.28 -9.67
C GLY A 137 -2.04 5.20 -8.46
N ILE A 138 -2.91 5.04 -7.45
CA ILE A 138 -2.86 5.88 -6.26
C ILE A 138 -1.63 5.57 -5.38
N CYS A 139 -1.19 4.31 -5.33
CA CYS A 139 0.06 3.93 -4.65
C CYS A 139 1.29 4.58 -5.31
N GLN A 140 1.35 4.63 -6.65
CA GLN A 140 2.39 5.35 -7.39
C GLN A 140 2.34 6.87 -7.15
N VAL A 141 1.15 7.45 -7.00
CA VAL A 141 1.00 8.88 -6.65
C VAL A 141 1.63 9.19 -5.30
N MET A 142 1.47 8.33 -4.29
CA MET A 142 2.06 8.53 -2.97
C MET A 142 3.59 8.42 -3.02
N ALA A 143 4.12 7.44 -3.74
CA ALA A 143 5.55 7.29 -3.99
C ALA A 143 6.16 8.54 -4.67
N HIS A 144 5.48 9.05 -5.71
CA HIS A 144 5.88 10.27 -6.43
C HIS A 144 5.83 11.51 -5.53
N LYS A 145 4.76 11.69 -4.75
CA LYS A 145 4.62 12.82 -3.83
C LYS A 145 5.69 12.85 -2.74
N TRP A 146 6.05 11.69 -2.20
CA TRP A 146 7.13 11.59 -1.23
C TRP A 146 8.48 11.98 -1.85
N LEU A 147 8.78 11.52 -3.07
CA LEU A 147 9.99 11.95 -3.80
C LEU A 147 10.00 13.47 -4.07
N GLU A 148 8.85 14.06 -4.43
CA GLU A 148 8.73 15.52 -4.58
C GLU A 148 9.02 16.25 -3.26
N SER A 149 8.53 15.75 -2.11
CA SER A 149 8.81 16.38 -0.81
C SER A 149 10.28 16.28 -0.41
N GLU A 150 10.96 15.16 -0.71
CA GLU A 150 12.39 15.01 -0.45
C GLU A 150 13.22 16.02 -1.27
N LEU A 151 12.85 16.26 -2.53
CA LEU A 151 13.49 17.28 -3.37
C LEU A 151 13.28 18.70 -2.84
N LEU A 152 12.08 19.01 -2.37
CA LEU A 152 11.75 20.32 -1.81
C LEU A 152 12.50 20.56 -0.49
N ALA A 153 12.53 19.58 0.40
CA ALA A 153 13.28 19.65 1.66
C ALA A 153 14.80 19.73 1.40
N GLY A 154 15.31 18.95 0.45
CA GLY A 154 16.72 18.92 0.08
C GLY A 154 17.21 20.22 -0.56
N SER A 155 16.36 20.96 -1.26
CA SER A 155 16.73 22.22 -1.93
C SER A 155 17.16 23.33 -0.96
N GLY A 156 16.79 23.23 0.33
CA GLY A 156 17.20 24.16 1.39
C GLY A 156 18.36 23.66 2.26
N SER A 157 18.84 22.42 2.04
CA SER A 157 19.82 21.75 2.91
C SER A 157 21.14 21.54 2.18
N SER A 158 22.25 22.02 2.77
CA SER A 158 23.61 21.77 2.26
C SER A 158 24.02 20.29 2.31
N SER A 159 23.23 19.45 2.97
CA SER A 159 23.50 18.01 3.13
C SER A 159 22.86 17.15 2.03
N PHE A 160 21.93 17.69 1.22
CA PHE A 160 21.32 16.94 0.13
C PHE A 160 22.20 17.03 -1.12
N SER A 161 22.86 15.93 -1.45
CA SER A 161 23.88 15.93 -2.50
C SER A 161 23.27 16.15 -3.89
N GLU A 162 24.05 16.73 -4.81
CA GLU A 162 23.63 16.85 -6.22
C GLU A 162 23.32 15.47 -6.84
N PHE A 163 24.03 14.44 -6.38
CA PHE A 163 23.76 13.05 -6.75
C PHE A 163 22.36 12.60 -6.31
N GLU A 164 21.98 12.82 -5.05
CA GLU A 164 20.64 12.49 -4.55
C GLU A 164 19.55 13.27 -5.28
N ARG A 165 19.79 14.54 -5.60
CA ARG A 165 18.86 15.34 -6.40
C ARG A 165 18.63 14.72 -7.78
N LYS A 166 19.71 14.39 -8.49
CA LYS A 166 19.62 13.72 -9.80
C LYS A 166 18.97 12.34 -9.69
N LEU A 167 19.23 11.61 -8.61
CA LEU A 167 18.64 10.29 -8.37
C LEU A 167 17.13 10.38 -8.14
N ALA A 168 16.67 11.35 -7.34
CA ALA A 168 15.25 11.61 -7.12
C ALA A 168 14.55 12.07 -8.41
N GLU A 169 15.14 13.03 -9.14
CA GLU A 169 14.62 13.47 -10.45
C GLU A 169 14.52 12.32 -11.46
N PHE A 170 15.52 11.44 -11.49
CA PHE A 170 15.50 10.25 -12.33
C PHE A 170 14.36 9.31 -11.93
N HIS A 171 14.19 9.03 -10.63
CA HIS A 171 13.13 8.14 -10.16
C HIS A 171 11.73 8.70 -10.43
N ILE A 172 11.53 10.01 -10.23
CA ILE A 172 10.29 10.71 -10.60
C ILE A 172 9.98 10.48 -12.08
N ARG A 173 10.97 10.65 -12.97
CA ARG A 173 10.77 10.42 -14.41
C ARG A 173 10.44 8.95 -14.72
N LEU A 174 11.01 7.99 -13.99
CA LEU A 174 10.68 6.57 -14.17
C LEU A 174 9.20 6.30 -13.87
N ILE A 175 8.65 6.89 -12.81
CA ILE A 175 7.22 6.77 -12.46
C ILE A 175 6.37 7.43 -13.55
N GLU A 176 6.68 8.67 -13.92
CA GLU A 176 5.89 9.45 -14.88
C GLU A 176 5.87 8.84 -16.29
N LYS A 177 7.00 8.29 -16.73
CA LYS A 177 7.19 7.72 -18.07
C LYS A 177 7.05 6.21 -18.11
N ASN A 178 6.62 5.57 -17.02
CA ASN A 178 6.40 4.13 -17.00
C ASN A 178 5.41 3.75 -18.14
N PRO A 179 5.78 2.83 -19.05
CA PRO A 179 4.93 2.42 -20.16
C PRO A 179 3.85 1.42 -19.75
N SER A 180 3.95 0.81 -18.57
CA SER A 180 2.97 -0.14 -18.05
C SER A 180 1.59 0.51 -18.02
N ARG A 181 0.58 -0.20 -18.51
CA ARG A 181 -0.82 0.25 -18.46
C ARG A 181 -1.30 0.38 -17.02
N VAL A 182 -0.96 -0.59 -16.17
CA VAL A 182 -1.36 -0.62 -14.77
C VAL A 182 -0.59 0.42 -13.96
N TYR A 183 0.73 0.31 -13.89
CA TYR A 183 1.54 1.19 -13.05
C TYR A 183 1.66 2.61 -13.64
N GLY A 184 2.01 2.73 -14.91
CA GLY A 184 2.21 4.03 -15.54
C GLY A 184 0.91 4.72 -15.98
N GLY A 185 0.01 3.96 -16.62
CA GLY A 185 -1.31 4.46 -17.01
C GLY A 185 -2.16 4.82 -15.79
N GLY A 186 -2.24 3.91 -14.81
CA GLY A 186 -2.88 4.14 -13.53
C GLY A 186 -2.31 5.35 -12.79
N PHE A 187 -0.98 5.49 -12.71
CA PHE A 187 -0.35 6.67 -12.12
C PHE A 187 -0.80 7.97 -12.80
N ARG A 188 -0.76 8.04 -14.13
CA ARG A 188 -1.14 9.26 -14.87
C ARG A 188 -2.61 9.62 -14.65
N ALA A 189 -3.50 8.62 -14.64
CA ALA A 189 -4.92 8.82 -14.36
C ALA A 189 -5.13 9.30 -12.91
N ALA A 190 -4.54 8.62 -11.93
CA ALA A 190 -4.66 8.97 -10.51
C ALA A 190 -4.04 10.34 -10.21
N LYS A 191 -2.86 10.66 -10.75
CA LYS A 191 -2.23 11.99 -10.60
C LYS A 191 -3.10 13.07 -11.21
N ALA A 192 -3.74 12.84 -12.36
CA ALA A 192 -4.68 13.79 -12.95
C ALA A 192 -5.89 14.04 -12.06
N ALA A 193 -6.49 12.98 -11.49
CA ALA A 193 -7.59 13.09 -10.54
C ALA A 193 -7.17 13.85 -9.27
N VAL A 194 -6.04 13.48 -8.67
CA VAL A 194 -5.50 14.15 -7.47
C VAL A 194 -5.18 15.62 -7.73
N ASN A 195 -4.62 15.97 -8.89
CA ASN A 195 -4.36 17.36 -9.24
C ASN A 195 -5.65 18.16 -9.44
N ARG A 196 -6.71 17.54 -9.96
CA ARG A 196 -7.98 18.20 -10.24
C ARG A 196 -8.86 18.35 -9.00
N TYR A 197 -8.92 17.34 -8.15
CA TYR A 197 -9.87 17.26 -7.04
C TYR A 197 -9.23 17.26 -5.66
N GLY A 198 -7.91 17.10 -5.57
CA GLY A 198 -7.18 16.89 -4.32
C GLY A 198 -7.17 15.41 -3.88
N LEU A 199 -6.17 15.05 -3.08
CA LEU A 199 -5.94 13.67 -2.63
C LEU A 199 -7.15 13.12 -1.85
N ARG A 200 -7.60 13.84 -0.81
CA ARG A 200 -8.71 13.41 0.06
C ARG A 200 -10.00 13.14 -0.73
N ARG A 201 -10.41 14.05 -1.61
CA ARG A 201 -11.64 13.88 -2.41
C ARG A 201 -11.52 12.73 -3.41
N THR A 202 -10.33 12.53 -3.97
CA THR A 202 -10.04 11.40 -4.87
C THR A 202 -10.20 10.08 -4.12
N LEU A 203 -9.60 9.96 -2.92
CA LEU A 203 -9.71 8.79 -2.06
C LEU A 203 -11.16 8.52 -1.62
N GLU A 204 -11.91 9.55 -1.19
CA GLU A 204 -13.33 9.42 -0.87
C GLU A 204 -14.19 8.96 -2.06
N HIS A 205 -13.82 9.34 -3.29
CA HIS A 205 -14.49 8.86 -4.49
C HIS A 205 -14.13 7.40 -4.77
N ILE A 206 -12.84 7.04 -4.76
CA ILE A 206 -12.38 5.65 -4.92
C ILE A 206 -13.08 4.73 -3.91
N LYS A 207 -13.19 5.15 -2.64
CA LYS A 207 -13.86 4.35 -1.59
C LYS A 207 -15.33 4.07 -1.90
N ARG A 208 -16.02 5.03 -2.53
CA ARG A 208 -17.46 4.94 -2.83
C ARG A 208 -17.75 4.26 -4.16
N ALA A 209 -16.96 4.55 -5.18
CA ALA A 209 -17.22 4.15 -6.57
C ALA A 209 -16.35 2.99 -7.05
N GLY A 210 -15.22 2.71 -6.37
CA GLY A 210 -14.23 1.73 -6.80
C GLY A 210 -13.33 2.19 -7.96
N ASP A 211 -13.50 3.43 -8.43
CA ASP A 211 -12.79 3.99 -9.59
C ASP A 211 -12.34 5.44 -9.33
N LEU A 212 -11.57 6.03 -10.24
CA LEU A 212 -11.12 7.42 -10.22
C LEU A 212 -12.24 8.41 -10.65
N PRO A 213 -12.32 9.61 -10.04
CA PRO A 213 -13.30 10.67 -10.37
C PRO A 213 -13.02 11.49 -11.64
#